data_AF-A0A2J5P1T4-F1
#
_entry.id   AF-A0A2J5P1T4-F1
#
_cell.length_a   1.000
_cell.length_b   1.000
_cell.length_c   1.000
_cell.angle_alpha   90.00
_cell.angle_beta   90.00
_cell.angle_gamma   90.00
#
_symmetry.space_group_name_H-M   'P 1'
#
loop_
_entity.id
_entity.type
_entity.pdbx_description
1 polymer ?
#
loop_
_entity_poly.entity_id
_entity_poly.type
_entity_poly.pdbx_seq_one_letter_code
_entity_poly.pdbx_strand_id
1 'polypeptide(L)'
;MKNKVVLYGAYDRYNYGDNLMPILLERFFRTKYPQKTERLDFIYASIDSSDLSKYSCMPTVSMNSLLSLDENSSIIVVGGEVLGADVGTLYTHVQDNYYYTRFLKAVRRYNPSMLTKIAKLFYPAVWTYPYIPQKASFKNKVKIIYNTVGGTPVKSQANYIKEADYISSRDQRTFDEVKKWSSTELVPDSVLI
;
A
#
# COMPACT_ATOMS: atom_id res chain seq x y z
N MET A 1 -2.98 -14.26 -22.46
CA MET A 1 -2.90 -14.02 -21.01
C MET A 1 -3.36 -12.61 -20.71
N LYS A 2 -4.11 -12.41 -19.62
CA LYS A 2 -4.39 -11.06 -19.12
C LYS A 2 -3.22 -10.60 -18.24
N ASN A 3 -2.85 -9.33 -18.36
CA ASN A 3 -1.82 -8.74 -17.50
C ASN A 3 -2.43 -8.44 -16.12
N LYS A 4 -1.75 -8.84 -15.06
CA LYS A 4 -2.22 -8.60 -13.69
C LYS A 4 -1.87 -7.18 -13.25
N VAL A 5 -2.87 -6.49 -12.71
CA VAL A 5 -2.74 -5.18 -12.07
C VAL A 5 -3.19 -5.32 -10.64
N VAL A 6 -2.23 -5.29 -9.72
CA VAL A 6 -2.50 -5.35 -8.29
C VAL A 6 -2.76 -3.94 -7.77
N LEU A 7 -3.97 -3.69 -7.28
CA LEU A 7 -4.30 -2.50 -6.52
C LEU A 7 -3.97 -2.81 -5.06
N TYR A 8 -2.95 -2.14 -4.52
CA TYR A 8 -2.41 -2.43 -3.20
C TYR A 8 -2.59 -1.25 -2.25
N GLY A 9 -3.11 -1.51 -1.06
CA GLY A 9 -3.31 -0.47 -0.06
C GLY A 9 -3.88 -1.00 1.25
N ALA A 10 -4.29 -0.08 2.11
CA ALA A 10 -4.79 -0.36 3.45
C ALA A 10 -6.29 -0.75 3.46
N TYR A 11 -6.63 -1.79 2.70
CA TYR A 11 -8.02 -2.24 2.49
C TYR A 11 -8.48 -3.31 3.49
N ASP A 12 -7.57 -3.80 4.34
CA ASP A 12 -7.81 -4.81 5.37
C ASP A 12 -8.52 -4.27 6.62
N ARG A 13 -8.93 -3.00 6.59
CA ARG A 13 -9.60 -2.30 7.69
C ARG A 13 -10.80 -1.52 7.19
N TYR A 14 -11.78 -1.32 8.06
CA TYR A 14 -12.97 -0.52 7.75
C TYR A 14 -12.64 0.99 7.74
N ASN A 15 -12.10 1.46 6.62
CA ASN A 15 -11.89 2.87 6.31
C ASN A 15 -12.51 3.16 4.94
N TYR A 16 -13.55 3.98 4.91
CA TYR A 16 -14.30 4.21 3.67
C TYR A 16 -13.46 4.86 2.57
N GLY A 17 -12.59 5.81 2.92
CA GLY A 17 -11.70 6.46 1.95
C GLY A 17 -10.72 5.46 1.32
N ASP A 18 -10.01 4.71 2.16
CA ASP A 18 -9.02 3.71 1.70
C ASP A 18 -9.68 2.62 0.83
N ASN A 19 -10.87 2.14 1.19
CA ASN A 19 -11.58 1.11 0.43
C ASN A 19 -12.22 1.62 -0.87
N LEU A 20 -12.61 2.90 -0.92
CA LEU A 20 -13.26 3.49 -2.11
C LEU A 20 -12.26 3.79 -3.23
N MET A 21 -11.05 4.25 -2.88
CA MET A 21 -10.00 4.62 -3.84
C MET A 21 -9.70 3.56 -4.91
N PRO A 22 -9.43 2.28 -4.58
CA PRO A 22 -9.13 1.27 -5.60
C PRO A 22 -10.33 0.97 -6.51
N ILE A 23 -11.56 1.02 -5.97
CA ILE A 23 -12.80 0.82 -6.75
C ILE A 23 -12.96 1.93 -7.79
N LEU A 24 -12.74 3.18 -7.39
CA LEU A 24 -12.81 4.33 -8.30
C LEU A 24 -11.71 4.28 -9.36
N LEU A 25 -10.50 3.87 -8.98
CA LEU A 25 -9.38 3.73 -9.92
C LEU A 25 -9.66 2.64 -10.97
N GLU A 26 -10.13 1.46 -10.56
CA GLU A 26 -10.55 0.42 -11.50
C GLU A 26 -11.68 0.92 -12.42
N ARG A 27 -12.70 1.57 -11.85
CA ARG A 27 -13.81 2.12 -12.62
C ARG A 27 -13.32 3.14 -13.65
N PHE A 28 -12.40 4.03 -13.28
CA PHE A 28 -11.79 4.99 -14.18
C PHE A 28 -11.11 4.28 -15.37
N PHE A 29 -10.28 3.26 -15.12
CA PHE A 29 -9.65 2.50 -16.20
C PHE A 29 -10.66 1.82 -17.12
N ARG A 30 -11.69 1.21 -16.56
CA ARG A 30 -12.74 0.53 -17.34
C ARG A 30 -13.55 1.52 -18.19
N THR A 31 -13.87 2.70 -17.66
CA THR A 31 -14.67 3.70 -18.38
C THR A 31 -13.86 4.48 -19.41
N LYS A 32 -12.63 4.92 -19.09
CA LYS A 32 -11.83 5.76 -19.98
C LYS A 32 -11.02 4.98 -21.00
N TYR A 33 -10.66 3.73 -20.69
CA TYR A 33 -9.79 2.91 -21.55
C TYR A 33 -10.32 1.47 -21.74
N PRO A 34 -11.60 1.28 -22.11
CA PRO A 34 -12.25 -0.05 -22.10
C PRO A 34 -11.47 -1.13 -22.87
N GLN A 35 -10.98 -0.81 -24.07
CA GLN A 35 -10.21 -1.75 -24.91
C GLN A 35 -8.88 -2.19 -24.28
N LYS A 36 -8.22 -1.33 -23.50
CA LYS A 36 -6.99 -1.69 -22.78
C LYS A 36 -7.33 -2.57 -21.59
N THR A 37 -8.43 -2.27 -20.92
CA THR A 37 -8.84 -2.88 -19.66
C THR A 37 -9.42 -4.29 -19.81
N GLU A 38 -9.94 -4.65 -20.98
CA GLU A 38 -10.35 -6.03 -21.30
C GLU A 38 -9.23 -7.06 -21.13
N ARG A 39 -7.98 -6.63 -21.34
CA ARG A 39 -6.77 -7.45 -21.21
C ARG A 39 -6.14 -7.39 -19.81
N LEU A 40 -6.74 -6.63 -18.88
CA LEU A 40 -6.26 -6.49 -17.52
C LEU A 40 -7.10 -7.34 -16.57
N ASP A 41 -6.41 -7.88 -15.58
CA ASP A 41 -7.03 -8.55 -14.44
C ASP A 41 -6.66 -7.77 -13.17
N PHE A 42 -7.65 -7.15 -12.53
CA PHE A 42 -7.44 -6.34 -11.33
C PHE A 42 -7.53 -7.22 -10.10
N ILE A 43 -6.51 -7.11 -9.24
CA ILE A 43 -6.43 -7.85 -7.99
C ILE A 43 -6.37 -6.82 -6.86
N TYR A 44 -7.32 -6.91 -5.93
CA TYR A 44 -7.32 -6.09 -4.72
C TYR A 44 -6.45 -6.78 -3.68
N ALA A 45 -5.42 -6.10 -3.21
CA ALA A 45 -4.47 -6.63 -2.25
C ALA A 45 -4.28 -5.69 -1.06
N SER A 46 -4.04 -6.30 0.09
CA SER A 46 -3.66 -5.63 1.33
C SER A 46 -2.59 -6.44 2.04
N ILE A 47 -2.19 -6.00 3.23
CA ILE A 47 -1.13 -6.67 3.99
C ILE A 47 -1.56 -8.10 4.32
N ASP A 48 -2.78 -8.25 4.82
CA ASP A 48 -3.45 -9.52 5.03
C ASP A 48 -4.69 -9.64 4.14
N SER A 49 -5.20 -10.85 3.96
CA SER A 49 -6.48 -11.08 3.30
C SER A 49 -7.64 -10.64 4.19
N SER A 50 -8.65 -10.01 3.60
CA SER A 50 -9.87 -9.62 4.31
C SER A 50 -11.08 -9.66 3.39
N ASP A 51 -12.26 -9.83 3.99
CA ASP A 51 -13.53 -9.73 3.28
C ASP A 51 -14.44 -8.72 3.99
N LEU A 52 -14.51 -7.52 3.40
CA LEU A 52 -15.37 -6.42 3.81
C LEU A 52 -16.58 -6.24 2.87
N SER A 53 -16.94 -7.28 2.09
CA SER A 53 -18.05 -7.24 1.12
C SER A 53 -19.39 -6.85 1.73
N LYS A 54 -19.62 -7.15 3.01
CA LYS A 54 -20.80 -6.69 3.77
C LYS A 54 -20.94 -5.15 3.83
N TYR A 55 -19.86 -4.42 3.56
CA TYR A 55 -19.81 -2.96 3.48
C TYR A 55 -19.62 -2.45 2.05
N SER A 56 -19.92 -3.27 1.04
CA SER A 56 -19.72 -2.96 -0.38
C SER A 56 -18.26 -2.68 -0.77
N CYS A 57 -17.32 -3.17 0.02
CA CYS A 57 -15.89 -3.13 -0.28
C CYS A 57 -15.48 -4.41 -1.05
N MET A 58 -14.35 -4.35 -1.76
CA MET A 58 -13.85 -5.52 -2.48
C MET A 58 -13.10 -6.47 -1.53
N PRO A 59 -13.29 -7.80 -1.65
CA PRO A 59 -12.46 -8.74 -0.93
C PRO A 59 -11.00 -8.62 -1.38
N THR A 60 -10.07 -8.84 -0.46
CA THR A 60 -8.63 -8.63 -0.68
C THR A 60 -7.84 -9.90 -0.45
N VAL A 61 -6.78 -10.07 -1.24
CA VAL A 61 -5.78 -11.12 -1.03
C VAL A 61 -4.55 -10.56 -0.31
N SER A 62 -3.82 -11.41 0.41
CA SER A 62 -2.58 -10.98 1.07
C SER A 62 -1.48 -10.71 0.04
N MET A 63 -0.71 -9.63 0.23
CA MET A 63 0.44 -9.32 -0.64
C MET A 63 1.49 -10.43 -0.62
N ASN A 64 1.61 -11.16 0.48
CA ASN A 64 2.51 -12.31 0.58
C ASN A 64 2.20 -13.40 -0.47
N SER A 65 0.90 -13.63 -0.77
CA SER A 65 0.49 -14.57 -1.82
C SER A 65 0.87 -14.11 -3.25
N LEU A 66 1.20 -12.83 -3.42
CA LEU A 66 1.46 -12.20 -4.72
C LEU A 66 2.96 -12.02 -5.03
N LEU A 67 3.87 -12.55 -4.22
CA LEU A 67 5.32 -12.47 -4.51
C LEU A 67 5.75 -13.29 -5.74
N SER A 68 4.87 -14.17 -6.22
CA SER A 68 5.05 -14.99 -7.42
C SER A 68 4.27 -14.50 -8.64
N LEU A 69 3.91 -13.20 -8.69
CA LEU A 69 3.28 -12.57 -9.84
C LEU A 69 4.05 -12.84 -11.14
N ASP A 70 3.32 -12.91 -12.25
CA ASP A 70 3.87 -13.13 -13.58
C ASP A 70 4.72 -11.92 -14.02
N GLU A 71 5.67 -12.15 -14.94
CA GLU A 71 6.49 -11.08 -15.49
C GLU A 71 5.63 -9.98 -16.14
N ASN A 72 6.04 -8.72 -15.99
CA ASN A 72 5.32 -7.53 -16.45
C ASN A 72 4.00 -7.23 -15.72
N SER A 73 3.72 -7.89 -14.59
CA SER A 73 2.64 -7.47 -13.69
C SER A 73 2.94 -6.08 -13.11
N SER A 74 1.89 -5.32 -12.83
CA SER A 74 2.00 -4.00 -12.20
C SER A 74 1.40 -4.01 -10.81
N ILE A 75 2.06 -3.36 -9.87
CA ILE A 75 1.57 -3.11 -8.52
C ILE A 75 1.36 -1.60 -8.41
N ILE A 76 0.12 -1.20 -8.17
CA ILE A 76 -0.28 0.18 -7.97
C ILE A 76 -0.60 0.35 -6.49
N VAL A 77 0.24 1.05 -5.75
CA VAL A 77 -0.06 1.49 -4.39
C VAL A 77 -1.05 2.64 -4.49
N VAL A 78 -2.29 2.44 -4.06
CA VAL A 78 -3.38 3.41 -4.27
C VAL A 78 -3.61 4.22 -3.00
N GLY A 79 -3.29 5.51 -3.07
CA GLY A 79 -3.67 6.51 -2.09
C GLY A 79 -3.16 6.29 -0.66
N GLY A 80 -3.79 7.00 0.28
CA GLY A 80 -3.58 6.85 1.72
C GLY A 80 -2.29 7.48 2.27
N GLU A 81 -2.19 7.64 3.60
CA GLU A 81 -0.92 7.96 4.29
C GLU A 81 -0.08 6.68 4.40
N VAL A 82 0.56 6.28 3.32
CA VAL A 82 1.30 5.01 3.20
C VAL A 82 2.82 5.18 3.34
N LEU A 83 3.36 6.36 2.99
CA LEU A 83 4.79 6.64 3.10
C LEU A 83 5.17 6.93 4.55
N GLY A 84 6.31 6.40 5.01
CA GLY A 84 6.73 6.51 6.41
C GLY A 84 6.03 5.53 7.37
N ALA A 85 4.97 4.84 6.96
CA ALA A 85 4.28 3.86 7.79
C ALA A 85 5.09 2.56 7.94
N ASP A 86 5.48 2.24 9.18
CA ASP A 86 6.14 0.98 9.52
C ASP A 86 5.17 -0.03 10.16
N VAL A 87 5.50 -1.32 10.06
CA VAL A 87 4.72 -2.44 10.63
C VAL A 87 4.41 -2.22 12.12
N GLY A 88 5.34 -1.67 12.90
CA GLY A 88 5.14 -1.40 14.32
C GLY A 88 4.08 -0.33 14.56
N THR A 89 4.10 0.76 13.78
CA THR A 89 3.03 1.78 13.82
C THR A 89 1.69 1.18 13.44
N LEU A 90 1.62 0.45 12.32
CA LEU A 90 0.39 -0.16 11.84
C LEU A 90 -0.20 -1.14 12.85
N TYR A 91 0.63 -2.02 13.43
CA TYR A 91 0.18 -2.99 14.43
C TYR A 91 -0.45 -2.33 15.65
N THR A 92 0.06 -1.17 16.11
CA THR A 92 -0.56 -0.44 17.23
C THR A 92 -1.93 0.14 16.93
N HIS A 93 -2.27 0.37 15.65
CA HIS A 93 -3.56 0.91 15.23
C HIS A 93 -4.63 -0.16 15.00
N VAL A 94 -4.23 -1.41 14.80
CA VAL A 94 -5.14 -2.55 14.58
C VAL A 94 -5.66 -3.13 15.89
N GLN A 95 -5.09 -2.75 17.05
CA GLN A 95 -5.50 -3.32 18.34
C GLN A 95 -6.73 -2.62 18.93
N ASP A 96 -7.80 -3.39 19.18
CA ASP A 96 -9.04 -2.91 19.80
C ASP A 96 -8.94 -2.70 21.33
N ASN A 97 -7.93 -3.30 21.99
CA ASN A 97 -7.79 -3.26 23.45
C ASN A 97 -6.95 -2.06 23.92
N TYR A 98 -7.58 -1.13 24.65
CA TYR A 98 -6.95 0.08 25.20
C TYR A 98 -5.66 -0.17 26.00
N TYR A 99 -5.70 -1.14 26.92
CA TYR A 99 -4.56 -1.43 27.80
C TYR A 99 -3.40 -2.06 27.03
N TYR A 100 -3.73 -2.92 26.07
CA TYR A 100 -2.74 -3.52 25.17
C TYR A 100 -2.09 -2.46 24.28
N THR A 101 -2.88 -1.55 23.70
CA THR A 101 -2.36 -0.42 22.90
C THR A 101 -1.45 0.50 23.71
N ARG A 102 -1.78 0.78 25.00
CA ARG A 102 -0.86 1.55 25.88
C ARG A 102 0.43 0.79 26.17
N PHE A 103 0.35 -0.51 26.42
CA PHE A 103 1.54 -1.34 26.61
C PHE A 103 2.43 -1.33 25.37
N LEU A 104 1.87 -1.52 24.17
CA LEU A 104 2.63 -1.49 22.92
C LEU A 104 3.27 -0.11 22.67
N LYS A 105 2.57 0.99 22.99
CA LYS A 105 3.14 2.36 22.92
C LYS A 105 4.31 2.54 23.88
N ALA A 106 4.23 1.97 25.09
CA ALA A 106 5.34 1.98 26.05
C ALA A 106 6.52 1.15 25.53
N VAL A 107 6.27 -0.07 25.05
CA VAL A 107 7.30 -0.93 24.43
C VAL A 107 7.96 -0.22 23.25
N ARG A 108 7.21 0.48 22.40
CA ARG A 108 7.77 1.29 21.31
C ARG A 108 8.79 2.32 21.79
N ARG A 109 8.48 2.98 22.91
CA ARG A 109 9.33 4.05 23.47
C ARG A 109 10.65 3.49 24.01
N TYR A 110 10.64 2.32 24.64
CA TYR A 110 11.83 1.75 25.29
C TYR A 110 12.60 0.77 24.40
N ASN A 111 11.92 0.04 23.52
CA ASN A 111 12.54 -0.93 22.64
C ASN A 111 11.74 -1.08 21.32
N PRO A 112 11.92 -0.16 20.36
CA PRO A 112 11.19 -0.20 19.08
C PRO A 112 11.44 -1.49 18.30
N SER A 113 12.63 -2.09 18.42
CA SER A 113 12.97 -3.35 17.75
C SER A 113 12.12 -4.55 18.23
N MET A 114 11.73 -4.54 19.51
CA MET A 114 10.90 -5.59 20.11
C MET A 114 9.45 -5.48 19.65
N LEU A 115 8.91 -4.26 19.54
CA LEU A 115 7.59 -4.03 18.95
C LEU A 115 7.55 -4.52 17.50
N THR A 116 8.57 -4.22 16.70
CA THR A 116 8.63 -4.71 15.31
C THR A 116 8.65 -6.23 15.23
N LYS A 117 9.33 -6.93 16.15
CA LYS A 117 9.33 -8.41 16.20
C LYS A 117 7.96 -8.99 16.55
N ILE A 118 7.29 -8.43 17.55
CA ILE A 118 5.92 -8.84 17.94
C ILE A 118 4.95 -8.56 16.80
N ALA A 119 5.02 -7.36 16.21
CA ALA A 119 4.17 -6.96 15.10
C ALA A 119 4.37 -7.87 13.87
N LYS A 120 5.61 -8.27 13.55
CA LYS A 120 5.89 -9.23 12.47
C LYS A 120 5.34 -10.64 12.73
N LEU A 121 5.10 -11.01 13.98
CA LEU A 121 4.54 -12.31 14.34
C LEU A 121 3.02 -12.35 14.14
N PHE A 122 2.34 -11.21 14.34
CA PHE A 122 0.89 -11.09 14.28
C PHE A 122 0.37 -10.34 13.04
N TYR A 123 1.24 -9.69 12.27
CA TYR A 123 0.92 -8.97 11.06
C TYR A 123 1.81 -9.51 9.93
N PRO A 124 1.27 -10.27 8.97
CA PRO A 124 2.03 -11.00 7.96
C PRO A 124 2.59 -10.10 6.85
N ALA A 125 3.08 -8.92 7.22
CA ALA A 125 3.69 -7.98 6.30
C ALA A 125 4.98 -8.53 5.73
N VAL A 126 5.07 -8.55 4.40
CA VAL A 126 6.27 -8.95 3.67
C VAL A 126 7.45 -8.03 3.97
N TRP A 127 7.18 -6.73 4.13
CA TRP A 127 8.21 -5.70 4.30
C TRP A 127 8.04 -4.93 5.61
N THR A 128 9.15 -4.39 6.12
CA THR A 128 9.14 -3.50 7.31
C THR A 128 8.30 -2.23 7.08
N TYR A 129 8.22 -1.76 5.83
CA TYR A 129 7.33 -0.70 5.38
C TYR A 129 6.32 -1.33 4.43
N PRO A 130 5.15 -1.76 4.92
CA PRO A 130 4.32 -2.69 4.17
C PRO A 130 3.80 -2.14 2.86
N TYR A 131 3.61 -0.83 2.77
CA TYR A 131 3.10 -0.16 1.57
C TYR A 131 4.20 0.36 0.65
N ILE A 132 5.45 -0.07 0.86
CA ILE A 132 6.58 0.24 -0.01
C ILE A 132 7.11 -1.09 -0.56
N PRO A 133 6.53 -1.59 -1.68
CA PRO A 133 6.97 -2.83 -2.27
C PRO A 133 8.44 -2.79 -2.65
N GLN A 134 9.13 -3.91 -2.44
CA GLN A 134 10.55 -4.05 -2.78
C GLN A 134 10.68 -4.97 -3.98
N LYS A 135 11.24 -4.47 -5.10
CA LYS A 135 11.33 -5.25 -6.36
C LYS A 135 12.04 -6.58 -6.14
N ALA A 136 13.07 -6.59 -5.30
CA ALA A 136 13.85 -7.80 -4.96
C ALA A 136 13.05 -8.91 -4.26
N SER A 137 11.86 -8.63 -3.72
CA SER A 137 11.00 -9.65 -3.09
C SER A 137 10.15 -10.45 -4.08
N PHE A 138 10.02 -9.97 -5.33
CA PHE A 138 9.23 -10.65 -6.35
C PHE A 138 10.08 -11.65 -7.13
N LYS A 139 9.50 -12.81 -7.46
CA LYS A 139 10.17 -13.83 -8.29
C LYS A 139 10.48 -13.33 -9.70
N ASN A 140 9.59 -12.48 -10.24
CA ASN A 140 9.68 -11.93 -11.59
C ASN A 140 9.75 -10.40 -11.55
N LYS A 141 10.15 -9.79 -12.67
CA LYS A 141 10.18 -8.34 -12.81
C LYS A 141 8.75 -7.79 -12.85
N VAL A 142 8.42 -6.98 -11.84
CA VAL A 142 7.15 -6.26 -11.72
C VAL A 142 7.38 -4.75 -11.78
N LYS A 143 6.35 -4.02 -12.20
CA LYS A 143 6.33 -2.56 -12.12
C LYS A 143 5.73 -2.12 -10.79
N ILE A 144 6.30 -1.11 -10.16
CA ILE A 144 5.81 -0.50 -8.93
C ILE A 144 5.41 0.94 -9.22
N ILE A 145 4.15 1.25 -8.99
CA ILE A 145 3.52 2.53 -9.28
C ILE A 145 2.91 3.02 -7.97
N TYR A 146 3.15 4.27 -7.60
CA TYR A 146 2.47 4.93 -6.49
C TYR A 146 1.50 5.96 -7.06
N ASN A 147 0.22 5.84 -6.72
CA ASN A 147 -0.82 6.71 -7.22
C ASN A 147 -1.43 7.53 -6.07
N THR A 148 -1.22 8.85 -6.11
CA THR A 148 -1.74 9.84 -5.15
C THR A 148 -1.46 9.47 -3.70
N VAL A 149 -0.23 9.01 -3.41
CA VAL A 149 0.14 8.58 -2.05
C VAL A 149 0.47 9.77 -1.15
N GLY A 150 0.21 9.60 0.14
CA GLY A 150 0.55 10.53 1.21
C GLY A 150 1.57 9.96 2.18
N GLY A 151 2.17 10.84 2.98
CA GLY A 151 3.07 10.49 4.08
C GLY A 151 4.46 11.09 3.94
N THR A 152 5.25 10.99 5.02
CA THR A 152 6.62 11.50 5.02
C THR A 152 7.59 10.33 4.98
N PRO A 153 8.25 10.06 3.85
CA PRO A 153 9.19 8.95 3.76
C PRO A 153 10.39 9.17 4.68
N VAL A 154 10.90 8.07 5.22
CA VAL A 154 12.11 8.07 6.06
C VAL A 154 13.33 7.60 5.26
N LYS A 155 14.54 7.97 5.69
CA LYS A 155 15.79 7.68 4.96
C LYS A 155 15.98 6.20 4.61
N SER A 156 15.53 5.30 5.48
CA SER A 156 15.55 3.84 5.28
C SER A 156 14.65 3.35 4.14
N GLN A 157 13.72 4.18 3.64
CA GLN A 157 12.83 3.87 2.51
C GLN A 157 13.41 4.37 1.17
N ALA A 158 14.43 5.22 1.19
CA ALA A 158 14.90 5.97 0.02
C ALA A 158 15.26 5.06 -1.16
N ASN A 159 15.94 3.94 -0.92
CA ASN A 159 16.34 3.03 -1.99
C ASN A 159 15.13 2.38 -2.67
N TYR A 160 14.12 1.99 -1.90
CA TYR A 160 12.90 1.36 -2.44
C TYR A 160 12.02 2.37 -3.19
N ILE A 161 11.97 3.62 -2.72
CA ILE A 161 11.25 4.71 -3.41
C ILE A 161 11.92 5.02 -4.76
N LYS A 162 13.25 4.99 -4.83
CA LYS A 162 14.00 5.18 -6.08
C LYS A 162 13.77 4.08 -7.11
N GLU A 163 13.45 2.87 -6.65
CA GLU A 163 13.16 1.74 -7.53
C GLU A 163 11.77 1.81 -8.18
N ALA A 164 10.89 2.72 -7.73
CA ALA A 164 9.56 2.90 -8.29
C ALA A 164 9.60 3.30 -9.77
N ASP A 165 8.67 2.79 -10.57
CA ASP A 165 8.53 3.13 -11.99
C ASP A 165 7.72 4.41 -12.20
N TYR A 166 6.86 4.78 -11.26
CA TYR A 166 6.11 6.03 -11.25
C TYR A 166 5.66 6.39 -9.84
N ILE A 167 5.64 7.69 -9.52
CA ILE A 167 5.15 8.20 -8.23
C ILE A 167 4.31 9.46 -8.46
N SER A 168 3.10 9.47 -7.91
CA SER A 168 2.36 10.70 -7.66
C SER A 168 2.03 10.85 -6.18
N SER A 169 2.22 12.08 -5.69
CA SER A 169 1.99 12.51 -4.31
C SER A 169 0.73 13.36 -4.23
N ARG A 170 -0.09 13.16 -3.19
CA ARG A 170 -1.39 13.86 -3.08
C ARG A 170 -1.34 15.28 -2.52
N ASP A 171 -0.33 15.58 -1.73
CA ASP A 171 -0.19 16.84 -1.02
C ASP A 171 1.23 17.38 -1.11
N GLN A 172 1.35 18.70 -0.94
CA GLN A 172 2.63 19.42 -1.11
C GLN A 172 3.71 18.90 -0.15
N ARG A 173 3.35 18.57 1.09
CA ARG A 173 4.29 18.06 2.09
C ARG A 173 4.85 16.70 1.64
N THR A 174 4.01 15.78 1.19
CA THR A 174 4.47 14.49 0.66
C THR A 174 5.35 14.68 -0.58
N PHE A 175 4.90 15.51 -1.53
CA PHE A 175 5.66 15.83 -2.75
C PHE A 175 7.05 16.38 -2.43
N ASP A 176 7.15 17.34 -1.51
CA ASP A 176 8.40 17.98 -1.13
C ASP A 176 9.41 17.03 -0.49
N GLU A 177 8.93 15.98 0.17
CA GLU A 177 9.78 14.95 0.77
C GLU A 177 10.17 13.86 -0.25
N VAL A 178 9.25 13.43 -1.11
CA VAL A 178 9.50 12.40 -2.13
C VAL A 178 10.45 12.92 -3.22
N LYS A 179 10.29 14.19 -3.65
CA LYS A 179 11.13 14.80 -4.71
C LYS A 179 12.63 14.82 -4.38
N LYS A 180 12.98 14.71 -3.08
CA LYS A 180 14.38 14.60 -2.61
C LYS A 180 15.02 13.27 -3.03
N TRP A 181 14.21 12.25 -3.33
CA TRP A 181 14.67 10.89 -3.57
C TRP A 181 14.39 10.41 -4.99
N SER A 182 13.24 10.75 -5.57
CA SER A 182 12.81 10.31 -6.90
C SER A 182 11.95 11.36 -7.60
N SER A 183 11.78 11.23 -8.92
CA SER A 183 10.81 12.03 -9.67
C SER A 183 9.39 11.70 -9.18
N THR A 184 8.60 12.73 -8.92
CA THR A 184 7.21 12.59 -8.46
C THR A 184 6.38 13.70 -9.06
N GLU A 185 5.09 13.43 -9.24
CA GLU A 185 4.08 14.42 -9.64
C GLU A 185 3.21 14.81 -8.44
N LEU A 186 2.73 16.05 -8.39
CA LEU A 186 1.74 16.49 -7.40
C LEU A 186 0.36 16.34 -8.03
N VAL A 187 -0.40 15.34 -7.58
CA VAL A 187 -1.73 15.01 -8.11
C VAL A 187 -2.66 14.78 -6.94
N PRO A 188 -3.72 15.60 -6.75
CA PRO A 188 -4.62 15.46 -5.61
C PRO A 188 -5.36 14.11 -5.63
N ASP A 189 -5.92 13.72 -4.48
CA ASP A 189 -6.67 12.46 -4.35
C ASP A 189 -7.79 12.38 -5.41
N SER A 190 -7.82 11.25 -6.12
CA SER A 190 -8.71 11.01 -7.26
C SER A 190 -10.17 10.73 -6.88
N VAL A 191 -10.56 10.93 -5.62
CA VAL A 191 -11.91 10.65 -5.09
C VAL A 191 -12.90 11.80 -5.35
N LEU A 192 -12.42 12.92 -5.89
CA LEU A 192 -13.29 13.97 -6.44
C LEU A 192 -13.92 13.48 -7.75
N ILE A 193 -15.20 13.08 -7.68
CA ILE A 193 -16.09 12.86 -8.83
C ILE A 193 -16.39 14.19 -9.50
#